data_AF-A0A978SRU0-F1
#
_entry.id   AF-A0A978SRU0-F1
#
_cell.length_a   1.000
_cell.length_b   1.000
_cell.length_c   1.000
_cell.angle_alpha   90.00
_cell.angle_beta   90.00
_cell.angle_gamma   90.00
#
_symmetry.space_group_name_H-M   'P 1'
#
loop_
_entity.id
_entity.type
_entity.pdbx_description
1 polymer ?
#
loop_
_entity_poly.entity_id
_entity_poly.type
_entity_poly.pdbx_seq_one_letter_code
_entity_poly.pdbx_strand_id
1 'polypeptide(L)'
;MNVLPIVPNRCAKRCRNEICEVGTDTVITVIEVLSPKNKQKGKGRTAYENKRRRILGSLSNLVEIDLIRAGIPMTMIGEVQPSDYRLIVSRRSQRPQADLYDFDLREPIPSVPLPLRPEDEESLIELQAIVQGVCDRAGYNERIDYRQPAPPPKLSEADQQWVDELLAPIRGA
;
A
#
# COMPACT_ATOMS: atom_id res chain seq x y z
N MET A 1 -32.78 -23.49 21.19
CA MET A 1 -32.08 -22.41 21.92
C MET A 1 -30.64 -22.39 21.41
N ASN A 2 -30.35 -21.53 20.43
CA ASN A 2 -28.99 -21.36 19.91
C ASN A 2 -28.26 -20.35 20.78
N VAL A 3 -27.30 -20.82 21.57
CA VAL A 3 -26.36 -19.96 22.28
C VAL A 3 -25.07 -19.97 21.48
N LEU A 4 -24.87 -18.94 20.65
CA LEU A 4 -23.56 -18.64 20.08
C LEU A 4 -22.65 -18.19 21.22
N PRO A 5 -21.51 -18.85 21.48
CA PRO A 5 -20.58 -18.38 22.48
C PRO A 5 -19.98 -17.06 22.00
N ILE A 6 -20.20 -16.01 22.80
CA ILE A 6 -19.53 -14.72 22.65
C ILE A 6 -18.06 -14.96 22.95
N VAL A 7 -17.22 -15.03 21.93
CA VAL A 7 -15.76 -15.09 22.08
C VAL A 7 -15.33 -13.78 22.74
N PRO A 8 -14.63 -13.79 23.88
CA PRO A 8 -14.24 -12.57 24.55
C PRO A 8 -13.24 -11.81 23.68
N ASN A 9 -13.63 -10.59 23.28
CA ASN A 9 -12.72 -9.58 22.72
C ASN A 9 -11.61 -9.27 23.75
N ARG A 10 -10.52 -10.02 23.69
CA ARG A 10 -9.25 -9.67 24.30
C ARG A 10 -8.16 -9.84 23.24
N CYS A 11 -7.99 -8.81 22.42
CA CYS A 11 -6.69 -8.57 21.81
C CYS A 11 -6.29 -7.14 22.18
N ALA A 12 -5.23 -7.05 22.98
CA ALA A 12 -4.68 -5.84 23.54
C ALA A 12 -3.92 -5.06 22.45
N LYS A 13 -3.95 -3.72 22.57
CA LYS A 13 -3.11 -2.75 21.84
C LYS A 13 -3.19 -2.79 20.30
N ARG A 14 -3.94 -1.83 19.76
CA ARG A 14 -3.96 -1.37 18.36
C ARG A 14 -2.62 -1.52 17.62
N CYS A 15 -2.43 -2.62 16.91
CA CYS A 15 -1.51 -2.68 15.77
C CYS A 15 -2.29 -2.24 14.53
N ARG A 16 -2.25 -0.95 14.20
CA ARG A 16 -3.08 -0.40 13.11
C ARG A 16 -2.72 -1.00 11.74
N ASN A 17 -1.50 -1.55 11.60
CA ASN A 17 -0.97 -2.03 10.32
C ASN A 17 -0.16 -3.35 10.43
N GLU A 18 -0.33 -4.13 11.49
CA GLU A 18 0.40 -5.41 11.65
C GLU A 18 -0.61 -6.55 11.78
N ILE A 19 -0.27 -7.68 11.18
CA ILE A 19 -0.95 -8.96 11.38
C ILE A 19 -0.16 -9.70 12.44
N CYS A 20 -0.81 -9.98 13.57
CA CYS A 20 -0.20 -10.63 14.72
C CYS A 20 -0.83 -11.99 14.98
N GLU A 21 -0.02 -12.92 15.49
CA GLU A 21 -0.51 -14.18 16.02
C GLU A 21 -1.36 -13.94 17.26
N VAL A 22 -2.54 -14.58 17.30
CA VAL A 22 -3.45 -14.49 18.44
C VAL A 22 -2.82 -15.17 19.66
N GLY A 23 -2.74 -14.45 20.78
CA GLY A 23 -2.30 -14.99 22.07
C GLY A 23 -0.81 -14.83 22.37
N THR A 24 0.04 -14.62 21.35
CA THR A 24 1.48 -14.32 21.54
C THR A 24 1.86 -12.89 21.20
N ASP A 25 0.96 -12.14 20.51
CA ASP A 25 1.23 -10.82 19.94
C ASP A 25 2.44 -10.78 18.99
N THR A 26 2.87 -11.95 18.49
CA THR A 26 4.00 -12.05 17.56
C THR A 26 3.60 -11.48 16.21
N VAL A 27 4.35 -10.49 15.71
CA VAL A 27 4.10 -9.88 14.41
C VAL A 27 4.46 -10.85 13.29
N ILE A 28 3.46 -11.34 12.56
CA ILE A 28 3.61 -12.22 11.40
C ILE A 28 3.93 -11.39 10.16
N THR A 29 3.14 -10.35 9.91
CA THR A 29 3.28 -9.51 8.70
C THR A 29 3.07 -8.05 9.03
N VAL A 30 4.00 -7.22 8.57
CA VAL A 30 3.89 -5.76 8.65
C VAL A 30 3.38 -5.23 7.31
N ILE A 31 2.34 -4.40 7.35
CA ILE A 31 1.81 -3.70 6.17
C ILE A 31 2.20 -2.21 6.29
N GLU A 32 2.97 -1.70 5.33
CA GLU A 32 3.37 -0.30 5.31
C GLU A 32 2.77 0.41 4.11
N VAL A 33 1.99 1.46 4.35
CA VAL A 33 1.56 2.38 3.29
C VAL A 33 2.49 3.58 3.30
N LEU A 34 3.17 3.85 2.18
CA LEU A 34 4.10 4.98 2.09
C LEU A 34 3.36 6.31 2.18
N SER A 35 4.05 7.29 2.75
CA SER A 35 3.66 8.70 2.76
C SER A 35 4.67 9.53 1.96
N PRO A 36 4.32 10.75 1.49
CA PRO A 36 5.23 11.57 0.71
C PRO A 36 6.57 11.84 1.41
N LYS A 37 6.56 11.94 2.75
CA LYS A 37 7.76 12.15 3.57
C LYS A 37 8.74 10.97 3.50
N ASN A 38 8.28 9.77 3.17
CA ASN A 38 9.13 8.59 3.02
C ASN A 38 9.91 8.60 1.70
N LYS A 39 9.37 9.27 0.66
CA LYS A 39 9.98 9.36 -0.68
C LYS A 39 10.82 10.61 -0.90
N GLN A 40 10.75 11.59 0.02
CA GLN A 40 11.53 12.83 -0.02
C GLN A 40 12.84 12.70 0.77
N LYS A 41 13.94 13.26 0.25
CA LYS A 41 15.23 13.30 0.98
C LYS A 41 15.05 13.97 2.35
N GLY A 42 15.71 13.44 3.36
CA GLY A 42 15.72 13.98 4.73
C GLY A 42 15.23 13.00 5.77
N LYS A 43 14.91 13.52 6.97
CA LYS A 43 14.62 12.71 8.16
C LYS A 43 13.49 11.69 7.96
N GLY A 44 12.45 12.04 7.20
CA GLY A 44 11.31 11.15 6.93
C GLY A 44 11.70 9.89 6.15
N ARG A 45 12.48 10.04 5.08
CA ARG A 45 13.03 8.92 4.32
C ARG A 45 14.01 8.10 5.15
N THR A 46 14.97 8.73 5.81
CA THR A 46 15.95 8.00 6.65
C THR A 46 15.27 7.19 7.75
N ALA A 47 14.26 7.77 8.42
CA ALA A 47 13.49 7.06 9.43
C ALA A 47 12.78 5.84 8.85
N TYR A 48 12.19 5.97 7.66
CA TYR A 48 11.51 4.87 7.00
C TYR A 48 12.46 3.80 6.49
N GLU A 49 13.59 4.17 5.87
CA GLU A 49 14.63 3.22 5.44
C GLU A 49 15.17 2.42 6.63
N ASN A 50 15.36 3.05 7.78
CA ASN A 50 15.74 2.36 9.02
C ASN A 50 14.65 1.43 9.52
N LYS A 51 13.37 1.85 9.49
CA LYS A 51 12.23 0.99 9.84
C LYS A 51 12.14 -0.21 8.89
N ARG A 52 12.20 0.01 7.58
CA ARG A 52 12.20 -1.01 6.54
C ARG A 52 13.33 -2.01 6.75
N ARG A 53 14.56 -1.56 7.02
CA ARG A 53 15.70 -2.43 7.35
C ARG A 53 15.45 -3.29 8.60
N ARG A 54 14.85 -2.71 9.64
CA ARG A 54 14.49 -3.45 10.86
C ARG A 54 13.45 -4.55 10.59
N ILE A 55 12.44 -4.25 9.78
CA ILE A 55 11.41 -5.24 9.40
C ILE A 55 12.04 -6.36 8.55
N LEU A 56 12.83 -6.00 7.54
CA LEU A 56 13.50 -6.97 6.67
C LEU A 56 14.53 -7.84 7.41
N GLY A 57 15.10 -7.34 8.51
CA GLY A 57 15.97 -8.10 9.42
C GLY A 57 15.24 -8.89 10.51
N SER A 58 13.90 -8.84 10.56
CA SER A 58 13.08 -9.55 11.54
C SER A 58 12.48 -10.85 10.98
N LEU A 59 11.80 -11.62 11.84
CA LEU A 59 11.05 -12.82 11.44
C LEU A 59 9.65 -12.51 10.86
N SER A 60 9.28 -11.24 10.73
CA SER A 60 8.00 -10.84 10.12
C SER A 60 8.13 -10.70 8.62
N ASN A 61 7.05 -10.91 7.86
CA ASN A 61 6.95 -10.54 6.45
C ASN A 61 6.69 -9.02 6.29
N LEU A 62 6.88 -8.48 5.08
CA LEU A 62 6.58 -7.09 4.75
C LEU A 62 5.69 -7.03 3.50
N VAL A 63 4.60 -6.27 3.58
CA VAL A 63 3.85 -5.77 2.43
C VAL A 63 3.99 -4.25 2.41
N GLU A 64 4.67 -3.69 1.41
CA GLU A 64 4.90 -2.24 1.26
C GLU A 64 4.08 -1.73 0.07
N ILE A 65 3.22 -0.73 0.32
CA ILE A 65 2.25 -0.17 -0.62
C ILE A 65 2.68 1.27 -0.95
N ASP A 66 3.08 1.51 -2.20
CA ASP A 66 3.49 2.82 -2.72
C ASP A 66 2.51 3.29 -3.80
N LEU A 67 1.53 4.09 -3.38
CA LEU A 67 0.55 4.74 -4.26
C LEU A 67 0.91 6.21 -4.55
N ILE A 68 2.20 6.57 -4.45
CA ILE A 68 2.65 7.96 -4.55
C ILE A 68 3.56 8.11 -5.77
N ARG A 69 3.12 8.84 -6.79
CA ARG A 69 3.93 9.12 -7.98
C ARG A 69 5.15 9.99 -7.70
N ALA A 70 5.05 10.91 -6.73
CA ALA A 70 6.10 11.88 -6.42
C ALA A 70 7.24 11.32 -5.54
N GLY A 71 8.42 11.90 -5.73
CA GLY A 71 9.61 11.59 -4.93
C GLY A 71 10.41 10.41 -5.47
N ILE A 72 11.40 9.97 -4.70
CA ILE A 72 12.31 8.90 -5.10
C ILE A 72 11.73 7.58 -4.60
N PRO A 73 11.51 6.57 -5.46
CA PRO A 73 11.09 5.24 -5.02
C PRO A 73 12.02 4.64 -3.94
N MET A 74 11.49 3.69 -3.17
CA MET A 74 12.32 2.94 -2.22
C MET A 74 13.34 2.09 -2.98
N THR A 75 14.57 2.07 -2.49
CA THR A 75 15.66 1.36 -3.18
C THR A 75 15.39 -0.15 -3.20
N MET A 76 15.53 -0.73 -4.38
CA MET A 76 15.54 -2.17 -4.62
C MET A 76 16.80 -2.52 -5.40
N ILE A 77 17.30 -3.75 -5.21
CA ILE A 77 18.47 -4.26 -5.93
C ILE A 77 17.95 -5.05 -7.13
N GLY A 78 18.37 -4.68 -8.34
CA GLY A 78 17.95 -5.31 -9.59
C GLY A 78 17.49 -4.29 -10.62
N GLU A 79 17.25 -4.76 -11.84
CA GLU A 79 16.62 -3.95 -12.89
C GLU A 79 15.13 -3.86 -12.61
N VAL A 80 14.67 -2.66 -12.26
CA VAL A 80 13.26 -2.37 -11.98
C VAL A 80 12.80 -1.34 -12.99
N GLN A 81 11.78 -1.69 -13.77
CA GLN A 81 11.23 -0.78 -14.76
C GLN A 81 10.60 0.44 -14.07
N PRO A 82 10.63 1.62 -14.71
CA PRO A 82 9.85 2.77 -14.24
C PRO A 82 8.36 2.41 -14.21
N SER A 83 7.67 2.88 -13.17
CA SER A 83 6.23 2.69 -12.97
C SER A 83 5.70 3.77 -12.04
N ASP A 84 4.43 4.13 -12.18
CA ASP A 84 3.79 5.13 -11.30
C ASP A 84 3.62 4.62 -9.87
N TYR A 85 3.24 3.36 -9.71
CA TYR A 85 2.89 2.74 -8.43
C TYR A 85 3.52 1.37 -8.25
N ARG A 86 3.72 0.98 -6.98
CA ARG A 86 4.43 -0.26 -6.64
C ARG A 86 3.86 -0.88 -5.38
N LEU A 87 3.69 -2.20 -5.40
CA LEU A 87 3.47 -3.02 -4.22
C LEU A 87 4.62 -4.01 -4.09
N ILE A 88 5.13 -4.18 -2.88
CA ILE A 88 6.23 -5.11 -2.60
C ILE A 88 5.75 -6.11 -1.57
N VAL A 89 5.92 -7.40 -1.87
CA VAL A 89 5.69 -8.50 -0.93
C VAL A 89 7.02 -9.18 -0.64
N SER A 90 7.57 -8.95 0.56
CA SER A 90 8.80 -9.59 1.02
C SER A 90 8.48 -10.64 2.09
N ARG A 91 8.44 -11.90 1.68
CA ARG A 91 8.33 -13.05 2.58
C ARG A 91 9.64 -13.28 3.30
N ARG A 92 9.59 -13.56 4.60
CA ARG A 92 10.80 -13.82 5.39
C ARG A 92 11.63 -14.97 4.81
N SER A 93 10.97 -15.99 4.28
CA SER A 93 11.57 -17.22 3.77
C SER A 93 12.28 -17.06 2.42
N GLN A 94 11.96 -15.99 1.68
CA GLN A 94 12.47 -15.74 0.33
C GLN A 94 13.51 -14.61 0.30
N ARG A 95 13.92 -14.08 1.45
CA ARG A 95 14.89 -12.97 1.48
C ARG A 95 16.26 -13.45 0.98
N PRO A 96 17.00 -12.60 0.24
CA PRO A 96 16.77 -11.17 0.01
C PRO A 96 15.78 -10.80 -1.12
N GLN A 97 15.16 -11.79 -1.78
CA GLN A 97 14.17 -11.56 -2.83
C GLN A 97 12.82 -11.06 -2.26
N ALA A 98 12.06 -10.39 -3.13
CA ALA A 98 10.70 -9.95 -2.88
C ALA A 98 9.94 -9.90 -4.22
N ASP A 99 8.63 -10.07 -4.16
CA ASP A 99 7.77 -9.90 -5.32
C ASP A 99 7.44 -8.42 -5.49
N LEU A 100 7.56 -7.92 -6.71
CA LEU A 100 7.18 -6.57 -7.12
C LEU A 100 5.95 -6.66 -8.01
N TYR A 101 4.92 -5.91 -7.64
CA TYR A 101 3.74 -5.66 -8.46
C TYR A 101 3.75 -4.17 -8.80
N ASP A 102 4.24 -3.83 -9.99
CA ASP A 102 4.16 -2.47 -10.53
C ASP A 102 2.95 -2.33 -11.44
N PHE A 103 2.45 -1.09 -11.51
CA PHE A 103 1.31 -0.72 -12.34
C PHE A 103 1.28 0.79 -12.53
N ASP A 104 0.68 1.22 -13.64
CA ASP A 104 0.62 2.62 -14.04
C ASP A 104 -0.76 3.26 -13.76
N LEU A 105 -0.85 4.58 -13.94
CA LEU A 105 -2.02 5.39 -13.56
C LEU A 105 -3.39 4.85 -14.01
N ARG A 106 -3.43 4.23 -15.19
CA ARG A 106 -4.68 3.77 -15.82
C ARG A 106 -5.04 2.33 -15.46
N GLU A 107 -4.11 1.61 -14.88
CA GLU A 107 -4.28 0.21 -14.54
C GLU A 107 -4.97 0.07 -13.18
N PRO A 108 -5.80 -0.98 -12.98
CA PRO A 108 -6.36 -1.26 -11.67
C PRO A 108 -5.25 -1.61 -10.69
N ILE A 109 -5.43 -1.27 -9.41
CA ILE A 109 -4.50 -1.66 -8.35
C ILE A 109 -4.54 -3.20 -8.23
N PRO A 110 -3.41 -3.90 -8.43
CA PRO A 110 -3.38 -5.35 -8.40
C PRO A 110 -3.64 -5.88 -6.98
N SER A 111 -4.31 -7.03 -6.91
CA SER A 111 -4.43 -7.80 -5.68
C SER A 111 -3.10 -8.50 -5.39
N VAL A 112 -2.69 -8.48 -4.13
CA VAL A 112 -1.41 -9.09 -3.70
C VAL A 112 -1.65 -10.09 -2.59
N PRO A 113 -0.86 -11.17 -2.51
CA PRO A 113 -0.95 -12.10 -1.39
C PRO A 113 -0.60 -11.38 -0.09
N LEU A 114 -1.30 -11.75 0.99
CA LEU A 114 -0.92 -11.45 2.36
C LEU A 114 -0.13 -12.62 2.90
N PRO A 115 1.21 -12.53 3.00
CA PRO A 115 1.99 -13.60 3.59
C PRO A 115 1.59 -13.80 5.04
N LEU A 116 1.47 -15.06 5.45
CA LEU A 116 1.18 -15.46 6.83
C LEU A 116 2.30 -16.38 7.33
N ARG A 117 2.00 -17.33 8.22
CA ARG A 117 2.96 -18.37 8.58
C ARG A 117 3.00 -19.43 7.45
N PRO A 118 4.11 -20.18 7.30
CA PRO A 118 4.25 -21.18 6.24
C PRO A 118 3.12 -22.24 6.18
N GLU A 119 2.50 -22.52 7.32
CA GLU A 119 1.38 -23.45 7.47
C GLU A 119 0.01 -22.87 7.14
N ASP A 120 -0.10 -21.54 7.00
CA ASP A 120 -1.35 -20.84 6.72
C ASP A 120 -1.48 -20.54 5.21
N GLU A 121 -2.71 -20.65 4.68
CA GLU A 121 -3.00 -20.26 3.30
C GLU A 121 -2.98 -18.72 3.16
N GLU A 122 -2.21 -18.22 2.19
CA GLU A 122 -2.13 -16.78 1.92
C GLU A 122 -3.44 -16.29 1.29
N SER A 123 -4.11 -15.35 1.97
CA SER A 123 -5.28 -14.67 1.40
C SER A 123 -4.86 -13.52 0.50
N LEU A 124 -5.64 -13.22 -0.54
CA LEU A 124 -5.40 -12.06 -1.39
C LEU A 124 -5.93 -10.77 -0.74
N ILE A 125 -5.14 -9.71 -0.81
CA ILE A 125 -5.53 -8.36 -0.43
C ILE A 125 -6.07 -7.67 -1.69
N GLU A 126 -7.39 -7.52 -1.76
CA GLU A 126 -8.10 -6.81 -2.84
C GLU A 126 -7.97 -5.29 -2.68
N LEU A 127 -6.76 -4.76 -2.93
CA LEU A 127 -6.42 -3.35 -2.66
C LEU A 127 -7.29 -2.36 -3.44
N GLN A 128 -7.66 -2.67 -4.69
CA GLN A 128 -8.57 -1.84 -5.47
C GLN A 128 -9.89 -1.58 -4.74
N ALA A 129 -10.53 -2.64 -4.22
CA ALA A 129 -11.78 -2.53 -3.49
C ALA A 129 -11.62 -1.79 -2.17
N ILE A 130 -10.51 -2.00 -1.47
CA ILE A 130 -10.20 -1.30 -0.20
C ILE A 130 -10.04 0.20 -0.44
N VAL A 131 -9.26 0.60 -1.45
CA VAL A 131 -9.01 2.00 -1.78
C VAL A 131 -10.31 2.67 -2.22
N GLN A 132 -11.08 2.04 -3.11
CA GLN A 132 -12.38 2.57 -3.55
C GLN A 132 -13.31 2.79 -2.36
N GLY A 133 -13.45 1.80 -1.48
CA GLY A 133 -14.30 1.93 -0.30
C GLY A 133 -13.85 3.03 0.67
N VAL A 134 -12.54 3.30 0.78
CA VAL A 134 -12.04 4.44 1.56
C VAL A 134 -12.41 5.77 0.87
N CYS A 135 -12.22 5.88 -0.44
CA CYS A 135 -12.56 7.08 -1.20
C CYS A 135 -14.04 7.43 -1.11
N ASP A 136 -14.91 6.43 -1.25
CA ASP A 136 -16.36 6.59 -1.19
C ASP A 136 -16.80 7.05 0.21
N ARG A 137 -16.33 6.37 1.27
CA ARG A 137 -16.67 6.74 2.66
C ARG A 137 -16.12 8.11 3.07
N ALA A 138 -14.98 8.50 2.54
CA ALA A 138 -14.37 9.81 2.81
C ALA A 138 -14.99 10.94 1.97
N GLY A 139 -15.79 10.62 0.96
CA GLY A 139 -16.39 11.60 0.05
C GLY A 139 -15.34 12.38 -0.74
N TYR A 140 -14.22 11.75 -1.13
CA TYR A 140 -13.14 12.49 -1.79
C TYR A 140 -13.56 13.14 -3.12
N ASN A 141 -14.54 12.55 -3.81
CA ASN A 141 -15.14 13.13 -5.01
C ASN A 141 -15.72 14.54 -4.79
N GLU A 142 -16.16 14.86 -3.57
CA GLU A 142 -16.71 16.17 -3.21
C GLU A 142 -15.68 17.08 -2.53
N ARG A 143 -14.65 16.49 -1.91
CA ARG A 143 -13.65 17.21 -1.10
C ARG A 143 -12.44 17.68 -1.90
N ILE A 144 -12.14 17.04 -3.01
CA ILE A 144 -11.02 17.38 -3.88
C ILE A 144 -11.54 18.28 -5.01
N ASP A 145 -10.87 19.40 -5.23
CA ASP A 145 -11.18 20.27 -6.37
C ASP A 145 -10.53 19.74 -7.66
N TYR A 146 -11.26 18.89 -8.40
CA TYR A 146 -10.80 18.27 -9.65
C TYR A 146 -10.62 19.26 -10.82
N ARG A 147 -10.94 20.55 -10.63
CA ARG A 147 -10.64 21.61 -11.60
C ARG A 147 -9.19 22.06 -11.51
N GLN A 148 -8.50 21.77 -10.41
CA GLN A 148 -7.07 22.01 -10.29
C GLN A 148 -6.28 21.06 -11.19
N PRO A 149 -5.08 21.47 -11.66
CA PRO A 149 -4.20 20.56 -12.38
C PRO A 149 -3.83 19.36 -11.52
N ALA A 150 -3.53 18.23 -12.18
CA ALA A 150 -3.06 17.04 -11.50
C ALA A 150 -1.79 17.37 -10.67
N PRO A 151 -1.67 16.84 -9.43
CA PRO A 151 -0.51 17.11 -8.60
C PRO A 151 0.76 16.55 -9.26
N PRO A 152 1.94 17.13 -8.95
CA PRO A 152 3.21 16.66 -9.51
C PRO A 152 3.48 15.19 -9.10
N PRO A 153 4.25 14.44 -9.91
CA PRO A 153 4.98 14.85 -11.11
C PRO A 153 4.07 15.02 -12.33
N LYS A 154 4.54 15.80 -13.31
CA LYS A 154 3.81 16.05 -14.57
C LYS A 154 3.43 14.71 -15.20
N LEU A 155 2.18 14.60 -15.63
CA LEU A 155 1.68 13.46 -16.40
C LEU A 155 2.34 13.42 -17.77
N SER A 156 2.42 12.22 -18.37
CA SER A 156 2.69 12.12 -19.80
C SER A 156 1.59 12.82 -20.60
N GLU A 157 1.85 13.18 -21.85
CA GLU A 157 0.82 13.81 -22.70
C GLU A 157 -0.41 12.91 -22.85
N ALA A 158 -0.19 11.61 -23.02
CA ALA A 158 -1.26 10.64 -23.13
C ALA A 158 -2.06 10.53 -21.83
N ASP A 159 -1.40 10.54 -20.66
CA ASP A 159 -2.11 10.45 -19.38
C ASP A 159 -2.85 11.74 -19.06
N GLN A 160 -2.28 12.88 -19.43
CA GLN A 160 -2.95 14.16 -19.28
C GLN A 160 -4.23 14.22 -20.11
N GLN A 161 -4.17 13.78 -21.37
CA GLN A 161 -5.35 13.69 -22.22
C GLN A 161 -6.42 12.77 -21.61
N TRP A 162 -6.03 11.60 -21.14
CA TRP A 162 -6.94 10.66 -20.49
C TRP A 162 -7.60 11.26 -19.23
N VAL A 163 -6.82 11.95 -18.38
CA VAL A 163 -7.37 12.65 -17.19
C VAL A 163 -8.33 13.77 -17.61
N ASP A 164 -8.02 14.52 -18.67
CA ASP A 164 -8.85 15.62 -19.12
C ASP A 164 -10.18 15.13 -19.69
N GLU A 165 -10.19 14.01 -20.44
CA GLU A 165 -11.40 13.33 -20.92
C GLU A 165 -12.25 12.79 -19.76
N LEU A 166 -11.60 12.14 -18.77
CA LEU A 166 -12.28 11.59 -17.59
C LEU A 166 -12.93 12.68 -16.73
N LEU A 167 -12.27 13.82 -16.58
CA LEU A 167 -12.75 14.94 -15.75
C LEU A 167 -13.57 15.97 -16.51
N ALA A 168 -13.75 15.84 -17.83
CA ALA A 168 -14.51 16.78 -18.65
C ALA A 168 -15.93 17.06 -18.10
N PRO A 169 -16.71 16.06 -17.63
CA PRO A 169 -18.04 16.31 -17.06
C PRO A 169 -18.01 17.12 -15.77
N ILE A 170 -16.91 17.03 -15.00
CA ILE A 170 -16.74 17.74 -13.72
C ILE A 170 -16.20 19.15 -13.94
N ARG A 171 -15.36 19.34 -14.97
CA ARG A 171 -14.72 20.63 -15.28
C ARG A 171 -15.56 21.55 -16.17
N GLY A 172 -16.51 20.99 -16.92
CA GLY A 172 -17.44 21.73 -17.77
C GLY A 172 -18.70 22.24 -17.06
N ALA A 173 -18.92 21.83 -15.81
CA ALA A 173 -20.02 22.28 -14.93
C ALA A 173 -19.59 23.46 -14.06
#